data_AF-A0A0B1S081-F1
#
_entry.id   AF-A0A0B1S081-F1
#
_cell.length_a   1.000
_cell.length_b   1.000
_cell.length_c   1.000
_cell.angle_alpha   90.00
_cell.angle_beta   90.00
_cell.angle_gamma   90.00
#
_symmetry.space_group_name_H-M   'P 1'
#
loop_
_entity.id
_entity.type
_entity.pdbx_description
1 polymer ?
#
loop_
_entity_poly.entity_id
_entity_poly.type
_entity_poly.pdbx_seq_one_letter_code
_entity_poly.pdbx_strand_id
1 'polypeptide(L)'
;MGDGFTAIPLRSSATGKPIRTASDLDCKNFDACRWRVGGEAAKSCTARFTNIYIQPWQMSSSDLPRDLIFNTTGNYVGPEGTYSVLYIEQDTKGPLDYLRSDPINCQSQTENTLSLRFWKTKEVELEACALTLMDREIECHVLPSEMSPAPVSVSFTQAAKNFV
;
A
#
# COMPACT_ATOMS: atom_id res chain seq x y z
N MET A 1 -14.62 10.08 -6.67
CA MET A 1 -14.75 9.27 -5.44
C MET A 1 -16.08 9.52 -4.69
N GLY A 2 -17.14 9.97 -5.36
CA GLY A 2 -18.41 10.32 -4.72
C GLY A 2 -18.39 11.70 -4.03
N ASP A 3 -19.56 12.28 -3.80
CA ASP A 3 -19.69 13.56 -3.09
C ASP A 3 -19.33 13.40 -1.61
N GLY A 4 -18.58 14.36 -1.06
CA GLY A 4 -18.22 14.40 0.36
C GLY A 4 -16.98 13.59 0.75
N PHE A 5 -16.42 12.77 -0.16
CA PHE A 5 -15.14 12.12 0.11
C PHE A 5 -13.97 13.12 0.00
N THR A 6 -13.12 13.11 1.01
CA THR A 6 -11.87 13.86 1.06
C THR A 6 -10.71 12.93 1.43
N ALA A 7 -9.59 13.14 0.75
CA ALA A 7 -8.31 12.53 1.08
C ALA A 7 -7.26 13.62 1.16
N ILE A 8 -6.30 13.42 2.04
CA ILE A 8 -5.16 14.32 2.20
C ILE A 8 -3.87 13.58 1.87
N PRO A 9 -2.78 14.30 1.52
CA PRO A 9 -1.49 13.66 1.28
C PRO A 9 -1.12 12.70 2.42
N LEU A 10 -0.61 11.52 2.08
CA LEU A 10 -0.22 10.50 3.05
C LEU A 10 0.78 11.10 4.06
N ARG A 11 0.36 11.21 5.32
CA ARG A 11 1.22 11.63 6.44
C ARG A 11 1.56 10.41 7.27
N SER A 12 2.84 10.21 7.51
CA SER A 12 3.33 9.11 8.32
C SER A 12 4.61 9.51 9.05
N SER A 13 5.02 8.67 10.00
CA SER A 13 6.28 8.88 10.72
C SER A 13 7.49 8.31 9.97
N ALA A 14 7.33 7.79 8.75
CA ALA A 14 8.42 7.16 7.98
C ALA A 14 9.63 8.11 7.82
N THR A 15 10.84 7.62 8.12
CA THR A 15 12.08 8.42 7.99
C THR A 15 13.14 7.77 7.11
N GLY A 16 12.85 6.64 6.48
CA GLY A 16 13.81 5.84 5.73
C GLY A 16 14.81 5.07 6.60
N LYS A 17 14.70 5.18 7.93
CA LYS A 17 15.53 4.45 8.89
C LYS A 17 14.93 3.08 9.18
N PRO A 18 15.76 2.05 9.45
CA PRO A 18 15.23 0.73 9.72
C PRO A 18 14.28 0.69 10.92
N ILE A 19 13.17 -0.04 10.78
CA ILE A 19 12.22 -0.29 11.87
C ILE A 19 12.80 -1.29 12.87
N ARG A 20 12.29 -1.27 14.11
CA ARG A 20 12.75 -2.15 15.19
C ARG A 20 11.74 -3.23 15.54
N THR A 21 10.46 -2.96 15.41
CA THR A 21 9.39 -3.89 15.75
C THR A 21 8.33 -3.93 14.66
N ALA A 22 7.62 -5.05 14.53
CA ALA A 22 6.53 -5.19 13.56
C ALA A 22 5.37 -4.20 13.84
N SER A 23 5.20 -3.76 15.09
CA SER A 23 4.21 -2.76 15.46
C SER A 23 4.46 -1.39 14.81
N ASP A 24 5.69 -1.09 14.41
CA ASP A 24 6.02 0.14 13.68
C ASP A 24 5.32 0.18 12.30
N LEU A 25 4.86 -0.97 11.79
CA LEU A 25 4.11 -1.09 10.55
C LEU A 25 2.59 -1.11 10.74
N ASP A 26 2.07 -1.11 11.97
CA ASP A 26 0.62 -1.08 12.21
C ASP A 26 0.06 0.32 11.89
N CYS A 27 -0.74 0.40 10.83
CA CYS A 27 -1.32 1.65 10.30
C CYS A 27 -2.66 2.04 10.92
N LYS A 28 -3.10 1.46 12.04
CA LYS A 28 -4.30 1.97 12.75
C LYS A 28 -4.16 3.44 13.15
N ASN A 29 -2.94 3.90 13.42
CA ASN A 29 -2.61 5.30 13.58
C ASN A 29 -1.60 5.73 12.49
N PHE A 30 -2.10 6.40 11.45
CA PHE A 30 -1.28 6.82 10.31
C PHE A 30 -0.15 7.78 10.72
N ASP A 31 -0.35 8.64 11.72
CA ASP A 31 0.69 9.57 12.18
C ASP A 31 1.91 8.86 12.81
N ALA A 32 1.72 7.63 13.29
CA ALA A 32 2.77 6.82 13.90
C ALA A 32 3.34 5.76 12.93
N CYS A 33 2.61 5.41 11.87
CA CYS A 33 3.01 4.31 10.98
C CYS A 33 4.24 4.66 10.13
N ARG A 34 4.94 3.62 9.65
CA ARG A 34 6.20 3.76 8.89
C ARG A 34 6.05 3.45 7.40
N TRP A 35 4.90 3.76 6.81
CA TRP A 35 4.64 3.59 5.38
C TRP A 35 4.69 4.92 4.63
N ARG A 36 5.23 4.93 3.43
CA ARG A 36 5.35 6.12 2.57
C ARG A 36 5.07 5.79 1.11
N VAL A 37 4.83 6.82 0.32
CA VAL A 37 4.78 6.69 -1.14
C VAL A 37 6.15 6.25 -1.66
N GLY A 38 6.19 5.17 -2.44
CA GLY A 38 7.43 4.53 -2.88
C GLY A 38 7.71 4.59 -4.37
N GLY A 39 6.68 4.67 -5.22
CA GLY A 39 6.81 4.53 -6.67
C GLY A 39 7.21 5.81 -7.40
N GLU A 40 6.85 5.89 -8.68
CA GLU A 40 7.14 7.05 -9.53
C GLU A 40 6.51 8.34 -9.01
N ALA A 41 5.43 8.26 -8.23
CA ALA A 41 4.86 9.41 -7.56
C ALA A 41 5.83 10.04 -6.54
N ALA A 42 6.68 9.24 -5.88
CA ALA A 42 7.77 9.73 -5.03
C ALA A 42 8.87 10.45 -5.82
N LYS A 43 9.06 10.05 -7.09
CA LYS A 43 10.03 10.65 -8.02
C LYS A 43 9.48 11.90 -8.73
N SER A 44 8.17 12.15 -8.67
CA SER A 44 7.51 13.26 -9.37
C SER A 44 7.98 14.66 -8.91
N CYS A 45 8.48 14.81 -7.67
CA CYS A 45 9.17 16.03 -7.24
C CYS A 45 10.45 16.35 -8.06
N THR A 46 10.94 15.39 -8.85
CA THR A 46 12.11 15.52 -9.74
C THR A 46 11.81 15.28 -11.22
N ALA A 47 10.60 14.83 -11.57
CA ALA A 47 10.22 14.49 -12.94
C ALA A 47 9.84 15.73 -13.76
N ARG A 48 10.84 16.52 -14.16
CA ARG A 48 10.67 17.63 -15.12
C ARG A 48 10.49 17.18 -16.58
N PHE A 49 10.48 15.86 -16.85
CA PHE A 49 10.68 15.32 -18.20
C PHE A 49 9.70 14.23 -18.64
N THR A 50 8.69 13.87 -17.84
CA THR A 50 7.66 12.89 -18.25
C THR A 50 6.27 13.46 -18.00
N ASN A 51 5.40 13.48 -19.02
CA ASN A 51 3.98 13.88 -18.93
C ASN A 51 3.11 12.78 -18.29
N ILE A 52 3.68 11.96 -17.40
CA ILE A 52 2.99 10.82 -16.78
C ILE A 52 2.62 11.26 -15.36
N TYR A 53 1.35 11.62 -15.16
CA TYR A 53 0.83 11.95 -13.84
C TYR A 53 0.41 10.66 -13.14
N ILE A 54 1.15 10.27 -12.09
CA ILE A 54 0.82 9.10 -11.28
C ILE A 54 0.24 9.62 -9.98
N GLN A 55 -1.01 9.24 -9.73
CA GLN A 55 -1.71 9.57 -8.50
C GLN A 55 -0.96 8.93 -7.32
N PRO A 56 -0.48 9.70 -6.34
CA PRO A 56 0.16 9.13 -5.16
C PRO A 56 -0.87 8.47 -4.26
N TRP A 57 -0.43 7.53 -3.43
CA TRP A 57 -1.23 7.10 -2.29
C TRP A 57 -1.52 8.27 -1.34
N GLN A 58 -2.76 8.32 -0.87
CA GLN A 58 -3.27 9.33 0.06
C GLN A 58 -3.80 8.64 1.32
N MET A 59 -4.07 9.43 2.38
CA MET A 59 -4.82 8.96 3.55
C MET A 59 -6.23 9.53 3.51
N SER A 60 -7.21 8.75 3.98
CA SER A 60 -8.58 9.22 4.13
C SER A 60 -8.68 10.30 5.21
N SER A 61 -9.52 11.32 4.95
CA SER A 61 -9.95 12.30 5.95
C SER A 61 -11.46 12.26 6.20
N SER A 62 -12.15 11.31 5.57
CA SER A 62 -13.59 11.07 5.69
C SER A 62 -13.90 9.62 5.32
N ASP A 63 -15.08 9.14 5.71
CA ASP A 63 -15.55 7.81 5.33
C ASP A 63 -15.82 7.72 3.83
N LEU A 64 -15.53 6.54 3.25
CA LEU A 64 -15.90 6.25 1.87
C LEU A 64 -17.43 6.16 1.74
N PRO A 65 -18.05 6.77 0.71
CA PRO A 65 -19.48 6.63 0.47
C PRO A 65 -19.88 5.16 0.32
N ARG A 66 -20.92 4.73 1.05
CA ARG A 66 -21.36 3.32 1.07
C ARG A 66 -21.69 2.77 -0.31
N ASP A 67 -22.27 3.59 -1.18
CA ASP A 67 -22.60 3.21 -2.54
C ASP A 67 -21.35 2.92 -3.37
N LEU A 68 -20.26 3.68 -3.16
CA LEU A 68 -18.99 3.41 -3.83
C LEU A 68 -18.39 2.08 -3.38
N ILE A 69 -18.47 1.79 -2.08
CA ILE A 69 -17.98 0.52 -1.52
C ILE A 69 -18.79 -0.64 -2.13
N PHE A 70 -20.12 -0.56 -2.10
CA PHE A 70 -21.00 -1.59 -2.66
C PHE A 70 -20.75 -1.82 -4.14
N ASN A 71 -20.63 -0.75 -4.93
CA ASN A 71 -20.36 -0.86 -6.36
C ASN A 71 -18.98 -1.48 -6.66
N THR A 72 -18.01 -1.29 -5.77
CA THR A 72 -16.63 -1.77 -5.95
C THR A 72 -16.45 -3.20 -5.45
N THR A 73 -16.99 -3.54 -4.29
CA THR A 73 -16.74 -4.82 -3.59
C THR A 73 -17.95 -5.75 -3.53
N GLY A 74 -19.13 -5.29 -3.94
CA GLY A 74 -20.38 -6.05 -3.84
C GLY A 74 -20.92 -6.19 -2.43
N ASN A 75 -20.38 -5.46 -1.45
CA ASN A 75 -20.86 -5.45 -0.06
C ASN A 75 -20.68 -4.06 0.58
N TYR A 76 -21.28 -3.85 1.76
CA TYR A 76 -21.23 -2.56 2.47
C TYR A 76 -20.10 -2.46 3.51
N VAL A 77 -19.23 -3.46 3.60
CA VAL A 77 -18.12 -3.46 4.56
C VAL A 77 -17.05 -2.51 4.04
N GLY A 78 -16.94 -1.34 4.68
CA GLY A 78 -15.91 -0.35 4.40
C GLY A 78 -14.69 -0.47 5.30
N PRO A 79 -13.60 0.24 4.96
CA PRO A 79 -12.50 0.44 5.91
C PRO A 79 -12.99 1.23 7.12
N GLU A 80 -12.51 0.85 8.31
CA GLU A 80 -12.77 1.56 9.57
C GLU A 80 -11.59 2.49 9.89
N GLY A 81 -11.90 3.68 10.41
CA GLY A 81 -10.88 4.67 10.80
C GLY A 81 -10.13 5.27 9.60
N THR A 82 -8.86 5.61 9.81
CA THR A 82 -8.00 6.13 8.75
C THR A 82 -7.45 4.98 7.92
N TYR A 83 -7.47 5.13 6.60
CA TYR A 83 -6.97 4.13 5.64
C TYR A 83 -6.23 4.82 4.50
N SER A 84 -5.37 4.07 3.83
CA SER A 84 -4.70 4.52 2.63
C SER A 84 -5.60 4.29 1.42
N VAL A 85 -5.60 5.24 0.49
CA VAL A 85 -6.38 5.19 -0.74
C VAL A 85 -5.51 5.57 -1.92
N LEU A 86 -5.64 4.83 -3.02
CA LEU A 86 -5.08 5.17 -4.31
C LEU A 86 -6.23 5.47 -5.25
N TYR A 87 -6.30 6.70 -5.77
CA TYR A 87 -7.22 7.01 -6.86
C TYR A 87 -6.65 6.51 -8.17
N ILE A 88 -7.47 5.78 -8.93
CA ILE A 88 -7.09 5.34 -10.27
C ILE A 88 -8.15 5.88 -11.22
N GLU A 89 -7.73 6.78 -12.11
CA GLU A 89 -8.63 7.28 -13.15
C GLU A 89 -8.98 6.16 -14.13
N GLN A 90 -10.17 6.26 -14.73
CA GLN A 90 -10.57 5.34 -15.79
C GLN A 90 -9.52 5.37 -16.91
N ASP A 91 -9.24 4.20 -17.48
CA ASP A 91 -8.23 3.99 -18.54
C ASP A 91 -6.77 4.24 -18.15
N THR A 92 -6.48 4.49 -16.87
CA THR A 92 -5.09 4.52 -16.38
C THR A 92 -4.44 3.15 -16.61
N LYS A 93 -3.35 3.14 -17.37
CA LYS A 93 -2.53 1.94 -17.59
C LYS A 93 -1.30 1.99 -16.69
N GLY A 94 -0.91 0.83 -16.17
CA GLY A 94 0.18 0.70 -15.22
C GLY A 94 1.56 1.13 -15.77
N PRO A 95 2.58 1.18 -14.89
CA PRO A 95 2.55 0.79 -13.49
C PRO A 95 1.87 1.83 -12.58
N LEU A 96 1.08 1.35 -11.61
CA LEU A 96 0.47 2.17 -10.57
C LEU A 96 1.47 2.41 -9.43
N ASP A 97 1.18 3.39 -8.57
CA ASP A 97 2.02 3.70 -7.41
C ASP A 97 1.92 2.64 -6.31
N TYR A 98 2.93 2.58 -5.43
CA TYR A 98 2.95 1.64 -4.30
C TYR A 98 3.29 2.31 -2.97
N LEU A 99 2.81 1.68 -1.89
CA LEU A 99 3.24 2.01 -0.53
C LEU A 99 4.50 1.21 -0.19
N ARG A 100 5.47 1.89 0.39
CA ARG A 100 6.74 1.34 0.83
C ARG A 100 6.91 1.54 2.32
N SER A 101 7.18 0.48 3.06
CA SER A 101 7.59 0.60 4.46
C SER A 101 9.00 1.18 4.56
N ASP A 102 9.34 1.68 5.74
CA ASP A 102 10.75 1.82 6.08
C ASP A 102 11.46 0.46 6.09
N PRO A 103 12.80 0.44 5.92
CA PRO A 103 13.55 -0.79 5.83
C PRO A 103 13.31 -1.70 7.03
N ILE A 104 13.06 -2.97 6.78
CA ILE A 104 12.99 -3.99 7.82
C ILE A 104 14.37 -4.59 7.92
N ASN A 105 14.98 -4.52 9.11
CA ASN A 105 16.22 -5.23 9.32
C ASN A 105 16.00 -6.72 9.12
N CYS A 106 16.99 -7.32 8.47
CA CYS A 106 17.20 -8.73 8.30
C CYS A 106 16.78 -9.54 9.53
N GLN A 107 15.79 -10.42 9.38
CA GLN A 107 15.32 -11.29 10.45
C GLN A 107 15.92 -12.69 10.30
N SER A 108 16.30 -13.32 11.41
CA SER A 108 16.81 -14.70 11.43
C SER A 108 15.71 -15.76 11.32
N GLN A 109 14.45 -15.33 11.18
CA GLN A 109 13.29 -16.20 11.08
C GLN A 109 13.22 -16.82 9.69
N THR A 110 12.66 -18.03 9.60
CA THR A 110 12.54 -18.78 8.34
C THR A 110 11.48 -18.22 7.40
N GLU A 111 10.58 -17.39 7.91
CA GLU A 111 9.43 -16.82 7.21
C GLU A 111 9.02 -15.49 7.87
N ASN A 112 8.68 -14.49 7.07
CA ASN A 112 8.15 -13.21 7.55
C ASN A 112 6.75 -13.00 6.97
N THR A 113 5.76 -12.74 7.82
CA THR A 113 4.36 -12.60 7.38
C THR A 113 3.91 -11.13 7.46
N LEU A 114 3.45 -10.58 6.34
CA LEU A 114 2.73 -9.31 6.27
C LEU A 114 1.23 -9.59 6.28
N SER A 115 0.50 -8.97 7.20
CA SER A 115 -0.97 -9.04 7.22
C SER A 115 -1.58 -7.68 6.93
N LEU A 116 -2.56 -7.64 6.04
CA LEU A 116 -3.27 -6.43 5.66
C LEU A 116 -4.73 -6.73 5.33
N ARG A 117 -5.55 -5.68 5.30
CA ARG A 117 -6.91 -5.71 4.75
C ARG A 117 -6.97 -4.70 3.62
N PHE A 118 -7.57 -5.06 2.49
CA PHE A 118 -7.62 -4.20 1.31
C PHE A 118 -8.99 -4.21 0.64
N TRP A 119 -9.26 -3.16 -0.12
CA TRP A 119 -10.42 -3.01 -0.99
C TRP A 119 -9.90 -2.63 -2.37
N LYS A 120 -10.37 -3.30 -3.42
CA LYS A 120 -9.97 -2.98 -4.79
C LYS A 120 -11.12 -3.16 -5.78
N THR A 121 -11.02 -2.46 -6.91
CA THR A 121 -11.85 -2.72 -8.09
C THR A 121 -11.39 -4.00 -8.79
N LYS A 122 -12.23 -4.55 -9.67
CA LYS A 122 -11.97 -5.85 -10.33
C LYS A 122 -10.78 -5.79 -11.28
N GLU A 123 -10.58 -4.66 -11.93
CA GLU A 123 -9.59 -4.44 -12.99
C GLU A 123 -8.19 -4.10 -12.45
N VAL A 124 -8.05 -3.97 -11.12
CA VAL A 124 -6.78 -3.60 -10.48
C VAL A 124 -6.16 -4.82 -9.84
N GLU A 125 -4.91 -5.10 -10.17
CA GLU A 125 -4.09 -6.09 -9.48
C GLU A 125 -3.35 -5.42 -8.30
N LEU A 126 -3.33 -6.09 -7.15
CA LEU A 126 -2.63 -5.63 -5.96
C LEU A 126 -1.62 -6.68 -5.56
N GLU A 127 -0.37 -6.26 -5.38
CA GLU A 127 0.74 -7.13 -5.02
C GLU A 127 1.33 -6.72 -3.67
N ALA A 128 1.82 -7.70 -2.92
CA ALA A 128 2.65 -7.50 -1.74
C ALA A 128 4.08 -7.98 -2.06
N CYS A 129 5.04 -7.07 -1.99
CA CYS A 129 6.41 -7.29 -2.42
C CYS A 129 7.44 -7.04 -1.33
N ALA A 130 8.43 -7.91 -1.24
CA ALA A 130 9.68 -7.68 -0.54
C ALA A 130 10.70 -7.12 -1.53
N LEU A 131 11.26 -5.95 -1.20
CA LEU A 131 12.24 -5.25 -2.03
C LEU A 131 13.55 -5.07 -1.27
N THR A 132 14.66 -5.03 -2.00
CA THR A 132 15.95 -4.56 -1.47
C THR A 132 15.92 -3.05 -1.20
N LEU A 133 16.94 -2.52 -0.51
CA LEU A 133 17.11 -1.07 -0.33
C LEU A 133 17.20 -0.31 -1.66
N MET A 134 17.67 -0.96 -2.73
CA MET A 134 17.81 -0.42 -4.08
C MET A 134 16.57 -0.64 -4.96
N ASP A 135 15.40 -0.94 -4.37
CA ASP A 135 14.13 -1.16 -5.09
C ASP A 135 14.18 -2.32 -6.09
N ARG A 136 15.05 -3.30 -5.86
CA ARG A 136 15.01 -4.57 -6.58
C ARG A 136 14.07 -5.53 -5.90
N GLU A 137 13.19 -6.13 -6.67
CA GLU A 137 12.30 -7.19 -6.23
C GLU A 137 13.08 -8.40 -5.73
N ILE A 138 12.70 -8.88 -4.55
CA ILE A 138 13.15 -10.15 -3.99
C ILE A 138 12.06 -11.20 -4.19
N GLU A 139 10.84 -10.87 -3.80
CA GLU A 139 9.69 -11.78 -3.81
C GLU A 139 8.40 -10.95 -3.82
N CYS A 140 7.50 -11.21 -4.77
CA CYS A 140 6.18 -10.58 -4.86
C CYS A 140 5.08 -11.64 -4.89
N HIS A 141 3.94 -11.30 -4.30
CA HIS A 141 2.75 -12.14 -4.28
C HIS A 141 1.53 -11.33 -4.67
N VAL A 142 0.81 -11.79 -5.69
CA VAL A 142 -0.49 -11.21 -6.09
C VAL A 142 -1.53 -11.55 -5.03
N LEU A 143 -2.25 -10.53 -4.55
CA LEU A 143 -3.34 -10.70 -3.59
C LEU A 143 -4.63 -11.12 -4.31
N PRO A 144 -5.24 -12.26 -3.94
CA PRO A 144 -6.45 -12.74 -4.61
C PRO A 144 -7.62 -11.78 -4.48
N SER A 145 -8.32 -11.51 -5.57
CA SER A 145 -9.42 -10.54 -5.61
C SER A 145 -10.59 -10.94 -4.70
N GLU A 146 -10.79 -12.24 -4.56
CA GLU A 146 -11.85 -12.87 -3.75
C GLU A 146 -11.65 -12.60 -2.26
N MET A 147 -10.44 -12.23 -1.85
CA MET A 147 -10.13 -11.88 -0.47
C MET A 147 -10.42 -10.42 -0.14
N SER A 148 -10.85 -9.58 -1.10
CA SER A 148 -11.32 -8.22 -0.79
C SER A 148 -12.76 -8.26 -0.25
N PRO A 149 -13.09 -7.77 0.97
CA PRO A 149 -12.26 -6.99 1.89
C PRO A 149 -11.84 -7.73 3.18
N ALA A 150 -11.64 -9.04 3.12
CA ALA A 150 -11.13 -9.84 4.23
C ALA A 150 -9.64 -9.53 4.54
N PRO A 151 -9.18 -9.76 5.78
CA PRO A 151 -7.76 -9.77 6.09
C PRO A 151 -7.03 -10.87 5.33
N VAL A 152 -5.87 -10.55 4.79
CA VAL A 152 -4.96 -11.47 4.12
C VAL A 152 -3.60 -11.46 4.80
N SER A 153 -2.92 -12.59 4.74
CA SER A 153 -1.56 -12.75 5.23
C SER A 153 -0.70 -13.30 4.10
N VAL A 154 0.40 -12.60 3.81
CA VAL A 154 1.38 -12.99 2.81
C VAL A 154 2.68 -13.30 3.51
N SER A 155 3.27 -14.43 3.17
CA SER A 155 4.52 -14.88 3.76
C SER A 155 5.66 -14.81 2.77
N PHE A 156 6.75 -14.21 3.20
CA PHE A 156 7.96 -14.06 2.42
C PHE A 156 9.02 -15.04 2.92
N THR A 157 9.43 -15.95 2.04
CA THR A 157 10.37 -17.04 2.36
C THR A 157 11.74 -16.84 1.70
N GLN A 158 11.80 -16.14 0.56
CA GLN A 158 13.05 -15.81 -0.11
C GLN A 158 13.70 -14.59 0.53
N ALA A 159 12.88 -13.61 0.94
CA ALA A 159 13.35 -12.47 1.73
C ALA A 159 13.99 -12.87 3.08
N ALA A 160 13.61 -14.03 3.61
CA ALA A 160 14.23 -14.62 4.81
C ALA A 160 15.58 -15.31 4.54
N LYS A 161 15.84 -15.73 3.29
CA LYS A 161 16.97 -16.59 2.92
C LYS A 161 18.13 -15.88 2.21
N ASN A 162 17.97 -14.64 1.77
CA ASN A 162 19.01 -13.89 1.07
C ASN A 162 20.17 -13.41 1.98
N PHE A 163 20.52 -14.21 2.98
CA PHE A 163 21.70 -14.09 3.83
C PHE A 163 22.70 -15.18 3.47
N VAL A 164 23.54 -14.91 2.48
CA VAL A 164 24.87 -15.53 2.33
C VAL A 164 25.87 -14.44 1.96
#